data_AF-A0A972G3F2-F1
#
_entry.id   AF-A0A972G3F2-F1
#
_cell.length_a   1.000
_cell.length_b   1.000
_cell.length_c   1.000
_cell.angle_alpha   90.00
_cell.angle_beta   90.00
_cell.angle_gamma   90.00
#
_symmetry.space_group_name_H-M   'P 1'
#
loop_
_entity.id
_entity.type
_entity.pdbx_description
1 polymer ?
#
loop_
_entity_poly.entity_id
_entity_poly.type
_entity_poly.pdbx_seq_one_letter_code
_entity_poly.pdbx_strand_id
1 'polypeptide(L)'
;MIPEVGLLIASHTELRRGKKGRDPHNSILKSSVMMLCAIWELYCESVLEEAVAKLLEAKSDPQTLPDAIKGQIKQAVYHENVWKSDPLSLAGFGWRDVHLRIVKERCASFNTPKPKQLDDLFKKMLGLKELSKSWTVQPSEIENFVKLRGEIAHRGTDAANVPRDDAIHYKVMISKTISETDDAIYDFLRAEENTGRAPWQKTSK
;
A
#
# COMPACT_ATOMS: atom_id res chain seq x y z
N MET A 1 -7.49 0.63 -13.12
CA MET A 1 -7.40 -0.81 -12.78
C MET A 1 -8.60 -1.33 -11.98
N ILE A 2 -9.16 -0.59 -11.00
CA ILE A 2 -10.41 -1.01 -10.31
C ILE A 2 -11.60 -1.29 -11.26
N PRO A 3 -11.79 -0.54 -12.37
CA PRO A 3 -12.82 -0.87 -13.37
C PRO A 3 -12.66 -2.27 -13.98
N GLU A 4 -11.42 -2.71 -14.23
CA GLU A 4 -11.12 -4.05 -14.77
C GLU A 4 -11.59 -5.17 -13.83
N VAL A 5 -11.45 -5.00 -12.52
CA VAL A 5 -12.00 -5.93 -11.52
C VAL A 5 -13.53 -6.02 -11.65
N GLY A 6 -14.19 -4.90 -11.97
CA GLY A 6 -15.61 -4.87 -12.29
C GLY A 6 -15.96 -5.68 -13.54
N LEU A 7 -15.14 -5.57 -14.60
CA LEU A 7 -15.32 -6.34 -15.83
C LEU A 7 -15.17 -7.84 -15.56
N LEU A 8 -14.19 -8.29 -14.78
CA LEU A 8 -14.05 -9.70 -14.40
C LEU A 8 -15.31 -10.25 -13.69
N ILE A 9 -15.87 -9.49 -12.75
CA ILE A 9 -17.09 -9.87 -12.04
C ILE A 9 -18.30 -9.92 -13.00
N ALA A 10 -18.39 -8.96 -13.93
CA ALA A 10 -19.43 -8.93 -14.96
C ALA A 10 -19.30 -10.14 -15.92
N SER A 11 -18.09 -10.46 -16.39
CA SER A 11 -17.87 -11.60 -17.29
C SER A 11 -18.19 -12.95 -16.63
N HIS A 12 -17.92 -13.11 -15.33
CA HIS A 12 -18.42 -14.28 -14.57
C HIS A 12 -19.95 -14.40 -14.65
N THR A 13 -20.65 -13.26 -14.63
CA THR A 13 -22.11 -13.20 -14.73
C THR A 13 -22.63 -13.67 -16.07
N GLU A 14 -22.04 -13.18 -17.15
CA GLU A 14 -22.43 -13.51 -18.51
C GLU A 14 -22.21 -15.00 -18.83
N LEU A 15 -21.13 -15.58 -18.29
CA LEU A 15 -20.78 -16.98 -18.53
C LEU A 15 -21.60 -17.96 -17.68
N ARG A 16 -22.17 -17.51 -16.55
CA ARG A 16 -22.89 -18.38 -15.62
C ARG A 16 -24.32 -18.66 -16.09
N ARG A 17 -24.50 -19.77 -16.81
CA ARG A 17 -25.82 -20.25 -17.32
C ARG A 17 -26.70 -21.00 -16.31
N GLY A 18 -26.62 -20.66 -15.01
CA GLY A 18 -27.62 -21.06 -14.01
C GLY A 18 -27.69 -22.53 -13.55
N LYS A 19 -26.72 -23.40 -13.87
CA LYS A 19 -26.75 -24.81 -13.42
C LYS A 19 -26.28 -24.97 -11.96
N LYS A 20 -27.00 -25.80 -11.18
CA LYS A 20 -26.55 -26.28 -9.86
C LYS A 20 -25.35 -27.22 -10.03
N GLY A 21 -24.28 -27.00 -9.26
CA GLY A 21 -23.06 -27.81 -9.29
C GLY A 21 -21.80 -26.99 -9.06
N ARG A 22 -20.62 -27.62 -9.18
CA ARG A 22 -19.31 -26.96 -9.15
C ARG A 22 -19.26 -25.92 -10.28
N ASP A 23 -18.95 -24.67 -9.95
CA ASP A 23 -18.87 -23.58 -10.92
C ASP A 23 -17.44 -23.51 -11.52
N PRO A 24 -17.22 -24.00 -12.76
CA PRO A 24 -15.90 -23.99 -13.37
C PRO A 24 -15.40 -22.55 -13.66
N HIS A 25 -16.30 -21.57 -13.73
CA HIS A 25 -15.97 -20.18 -13.99
C HIS A 25 -15.62 -19.41 -12.70
N ASN A 26 -15.66 -20.05 -11.53
CA ASN A 26 -15.28 -19.39 -10.28
C ASN A 26 -13.80 -18.94 -10.27
N SER A 27 -12.97 -19.54 -11.13
CA SER A 27 -11.62 -19.05 -11.42
C SER A 27 -11.59 -17.56 -11.79
N ILE A 28 -12.61 -17.03 -12.48
CA ILE A 28 -12.72 -15.61 -12.84
C ILE A 28 -12.89 -14.74 -11.59
N LEU A 29 -13.72 -15.17 -10.63
CA LEU A 29 -13.89 -14.45 -9.35
C LEU A 29 -12.65 -14.57 -8.47
N LYS A 30 -11.95 -15.71 -8.51
CA LYS A 30 -10.64 -15.84 -7.84
C LYS A 30 -9.61 -14.88 -8.45
N SER A 31 -9.57 -14.77 -9.77
CA SER A 31 -8.70 -13.81 -10.47
C SER A 31 -9.04 -12.37 -10.14
N SER A 32 -10.32 -12.03 -9.94
CA SER A 32 -10.69 -10.66 -9.54
C SER A 32 -10.17 -10.31 -8.14
N VAL A 33 -10.20 -11.25 -7.18
CA VAL A 33 -9.58 -11.08 -5.85
C VAL A 33 -8.07 -10.92 -5.96
N MET A 34 -7.40 -11.76 -6.75
CA MET A 34 -5.94 -11.68 -6.99
C MET A 34 -5.55 -10.32 -7.56
N MET A 35 -6.24 -9.88 -8.62
CA MET A 35 -5.99 -8.59 -9.27
C MET A 35 -6.26 -7.42 -8.34
N LEU A 36 -7.36 -7.47 -7.57
CA LEU A 36 -7.69 -6.42 -6.61
C LEU A 36 -6.61 -6.29 -5.52
N CYS A 37 -6.06 -7.42 -5.04
CA CYS A 37 -5.00 -7.40 -4.05
C CYS A 37 -3.71 -6.80 -4.62
N ALA A 38 -3.37 -7.10 -5.88
CA ALA A 38 -2.23 -6.50 -6.56
C ALA A 38 -2.41 -4.98 -6.76
N ILE A 39 -3.63 -4.53 -7.08
CA ILE A 39 -3.95 -3.09 -7.16
C ILE A 39 -3.76 -2.42 -5.81
N TRP A 40 -4.23 -3.04 -4.72
CA TRP A 40 -4.09 -2.51 -3.36
C TRP A 40 -2.62 -2.38 -2.93
N GLU A 41 -1.82 -3.41 -3.22
CA GLU A 41 -0.38 -3.44 -2.93
C GLU A 41 0.35 -2.34 -3.70
N LEU A 42 0.17 -2.29 -5.02
CA LEU A 42 0.79 -1.30 -5.88
C LEU A 42 0.39 0.14 -5.51
N TYR A 43 -0.87 0.35 -5.14
CA TYR A 43 -1.32 1.66 -4.67
C TYR A 43 -0.57 2.07 -3.39
N CYS A 44 -0.52 1.20 -2.38
CA CYS A 44 0.19 1.47 -1.12
C CYS A 44 1.66 1.82 -1.34
N GLU A 45 2.34 1.09 -2.22
CA GLU A 45 3.74 1.34 -2.58
C GLU A 45 3.91 2.67 -3.29
N SER A 46 3.09 2.92 -4.31
CA SER A 46 3.19 4.14 -5.14
C SER A 46 2.91 5.40 -4.33
N VAL A 47 1.85 5.38 -3.52
CA VAL A 47 1.48 6.55 -2.70
C VAL A 47 2.50 6.81 -1.60
N LEU A 48 3.14 5.77 -1.06
CA LEU A 48 4.22 5.94 -0.08
C LEU A 48 5.45 6.58 -0.71
N GLU A 49 5.88 6.10 -1.89
CA GLU A 49 7.01 6.68 -2.62
C GLU A 49 6.75 8.15 -2.96
N GLU A 50 5.56 8.46 -3.47
CA GLU A 50 5.16 9.84 -3.78
C GLU A 50 5.13 10.71 -2.52
N ALA A 51 4.49 10.24 -1.45
CA ALA A 51 4.39 10.98 -0.19
C ALA A 51 5.76 11.31 0.40
N VAL A 52 6.68 10.33 0.39
CA VAL A 52 8.05 10.54 0.86
C VAL A 52 8.78 11.55 -0.04
N ALA A 53 8.67 11.43 -1.37
CA ALA A 53 9.28 12.39 -2.28
C ALA A 53 8.82 13.83 -2.00
N LYS A 54 7.51 14.04 -1.85
CA LYS A 54 6.93 15.36 -1.53
C LYS A 54 7.42 15.91 -0.19
N LEU A 55 7.50 15.05 0.82
CA LEU A 55 8.01 15.43 2.14
C LEU A 55 9.48 15.88 2.07
N LEU A 56 10.33 15.09 1.41
CA LEU A 56 11.76 15.38 1.28
C LEU A 56 12.02 16.65 0.46
N GLU A 57 11.27 16.86 -0.62
CA GLU A 57 11.33 18.08 -1.45
C GLU A 57 10.99 19.34 -0.65
N ALA A 58 10.05 19.24 0.28
CA ALA A 58 9.63 20.37 1.12
C ALA A 58 10.67 20.75 2.20
N LYS A 59 11.59 19.85 2.57
CA LYS A 59 12.57 20.09 3.64
C LYS A 59 13.93 20.51 3.09
N SER A 60 14.41 21.69 3.46
CA SER A 60 15.78 22.14 3.14
C SER A 60 16.84 21.63 4.11
N ASP A 61 16.45 21.27 5.34
CA ASP A 61 17.35 20.84 6.41
C ASP A 61 16.96 19.43 6.92
N PRO A 62 17.88 18.44 6.86
CA PRO A 62 17.62 17.09 7.36
C PRO A 62 17.30 17.04 8.87
N GLN A 63 17.66 18.05 9.66
CA GLN A 63 17.29 18.11 11.08
C GLN A 63 15.78 18.32 11.30
N THR A 64 15.06 18.81 10.29
CA THR A 64 13.61 19.01 10.34
C THR A 64 12.81 17.77 9.95
N LEU A 65 13.48 16.68 9.55
CA LEU A 65 12.80 15.44 9.17
C LEU A 65 12.17 14.74 10.39
N PRO A 66 11.10 13.96 10.17
CA PRO A 66 10.59 13.03 11.17
C PRO A 66 11.69 12.09 11.68
N ASP A 67 11.66 11.77 12.98
CA ASP A 67 12.69 10.92 13.61
C ASP A 67 12.78 9.52 13.01
N ALA A 68 11.66 8.98 12.51
CA ALA A 68 11.63 7.72 11.79
C ALA A 68 12.56 7.75 10.56
N ILE A 69 12.47 8.81 9.76
CA ILE A 69 13.28 9.02 8.55
C ILE A 69 14.75 9.22 8.92
N LYS A 70 15.03 10.06 9.93
CA LYS A 70 16.40 10.26 10.45
C LYS A 70 17.04 8.93 10.88
N GLY A 71 16.27 8.07 11.54
CA GLY A 71 16.72 6.75 11.97
C GLY A 71 17.11 5.86 10.78
N GLN A 72 16.29 5.82 9.73
CA GLN A 72 16.57 5.04 8.52
C GLN A 72 17.82 5.53 7.79
N ILE A 73 17.95 6.85 7.57
CA ILE A 73 19.11 7.44 6.89
C ILE A 73 20.40 7.13 7.66
N LYS A 74 20.39 7.30 8.99
CA LYS A 74 21.55 6.99 9.84
C LYS A 74 21.95 5.51 9.74
N GLN A 75 20.98 4.60 9.76
CA GLN A 75 21.24 3.17 9.64
C GLN A 75 21.78 2.79 8.27
N ALA A 76 21.32 3.43 7.20
CA ALA A 76 21.70 3.08 5.83
C ALA A 76 23.16 3.39 5.48
N VAL A 77 23.76 4.41 6.11
CA VAL A 77 25.16 4.78 5.86
C VAL A 77 26.11 4.27 6.93
N TYR A 78 25.57 3.75 8.03
CA TYR A 78 26.34 3.20 9.14
C TYR A 78 26.73 1.75 8.86
N HIS A 79 28.00 1.45 9.06
CA HIS A 79 28.51 0.09 9.05
C HIS A 79 29.57 -0.05 10.15
N GLU A 80 29.61 -1.20 10.85
CA GLU A 80 30.57 -1.44 11.95
C GLU A 80 32.02 -1.20 11.52
N ASN A 81 32.37 -1.67 10.32
CA ASN A 81 33.59 -1.24 9.63
C ASN A 81 33.41 0.16 9.00
N VAL A 82 34.12 1.15 9.55
CA VAL A 82 34.11 2.55 9.11
C VAL A 82 34.41 2.71 7.61
N TRP A 83 35.31 1.91 7.05
CA TRP A 83 35.68 1.99 5.62
C TRP A 83 34.56 1.57 4.67
N LYS A 84 33.55 0.85 5.18
CA LYS A 84 32.33 0.47 4.44
C LYS A 84 31.17 1.43 4.69
N SER A 85 31.30 2.35 5.65
CA SER A 85 30.32 3.41 5.85
C SER A 85 30.47 4.45 4.75
N ASP A 86 29.35 5.01 4.29
CA ASP A 86 29.34 6.06 3.27
C ASP A 86 28.57 7.29 3.76
N PRO A 87 29.04 7.98 4.81
CA PRO A 87 28.39 9.20 5.30
C PRO A 87 28.49 10.34 4.29
N LEU A 88 29.43 10.29 3.34
CA LEU A 88 29.59 11.29 2.29
C LEU A 88 28.41 11.29 1.32
N SER A 89 27.74 10.15 1.11
CA SER A 89 26.48 10.07 0.37
C SER A 89 25.36 10.95 0.93
N LEU A 90 25.46 11.40 2.19
CA LEU A 90 24.47 12.29 2.80
C LEU A 90 24.71 13.78 2.53
N ALA A 91 25.86 14.14 1.96
CA ALA A 91 26.24 15.54 1.77
C ALA A 91 25.26 16.29 0.85
N GLY A 92 25.03 17.57 1.13
CA GLY A 92 24.09 18.41 0.39
C GLY A 92 22.65 17.86 0.49
N PHE A 93 22.09 17.43 -0.65
CA PHE A 93 20.76 16.83 -0.72
C PHE A 93 20.78 15.30 -0.85
N GLY A 94 21.96 14.66 -0.76
CA GLY A 94 22.09 13.20 -0.97
C GLY A 94 21.32 12.35 0.05
N TRP A 95 21.01 12.90 1.24
CA TRP A 95 20.10 12.26 2.21
C TRP A 95 18.69 12.02 1.66
N ARG A 96 18.22 12.83 0.69
CA ARG A 96 16.93 12.62 0.01
C ARG A 96 16.99 11.38 -0.87
N ASP A 97 18.05 11.26 -1.67
CA ASP A 97 18.26 10.15 -2.58
C ASP A 97 18.46 8.83 -1.82
N VAL A 98 19.24 8.88 -0.74
CA VAL A 98 19.43 7.72 0.16
C VAL A 98 18.10 7.25 0.72
N HIS A 99 17.25 8.15 1.25
CA HIS A 99 15.96 7.74 1.81
C HIS A 99 14.99 7.24 0.74
N LEU A 100 14.92 7.89 -0.42
CA LEU A 100 14.09 7.42 -1.54
C LEU A 100 14.50 6.03 -2.02
N ARG A 101 15.79 5.74 -2.08
CA ARG A 101 16.29 4.39 -2.40
C ARG A 101 15.84 3.36 -1.35
N ILE A 102 15.95 3.68 -0.06
CA ILE A 102 15.48 2.79 1.02
C ILE A 102 13.99 2.49 0.87
N VAL A 103 13.17 3.51 0.60
CA VAL A 103 11.73 3.34 0.41
C VAL A 103 11.44 2.43 -0.78
N LYS A 104 12.09 2.64 -1.92
CA LYS A 104 11.94 1.82 -3.12
C LYS A 104 12.32 0.36 -2.87
N GLU A 105 13.48 0.12 -2.25
CA GLU A 105 13.93 -1.24 -1.88
C GLU A 105 12.96 -1.91 -0.89
N ARG A 106 12.40 -1.12 0.02
CA ARG A 106 11.42 -1.63 0.99
C ARG A 106 10.07 -1.95 0.34
N CYS A 107 9.60 -1.13 -0.58
CA CYS A 107 8.39 -1.38 -1.36
C CYS A 107 8.57 -2.60 -2.26
N ALA A 108 9.70 -2.72 -2.98
CA ALA A 108 9.98 -3.88 -3.82
C ALA A 108 10.02 -5.23 -3.07
N SER A 109 10.27 -5.22 -1.77
CA SER A 109 10.24 -6.42 -0.91
C SER A 109 8.94 -6.60 -0.12
N PHE A 110 7.95 -5.71 -0.32
CA PHE A 110 6.70 -5.68 0.42
C PHE A 110 5.64 -6.61 -0.18
N ASN A 111 5.70 -7.89 0.14
CA ASN A 111 4.86 -8.90 -0.52
C ASN A 111 3.44 -9.09 0.08
N THR A 112 3.05 -8.31 1.10
CA THR A 112 1.81 -8.59 1.84
C THR A 112 1.19 -7.32 2.45
N PRO A 113 0.14 -6.76 1.82
CA PRO A 113 -0.46 -5.49 2.22
C PRO A 113 -1.49 -5.65 3.35
N LYS A 114 -1.11 -6.34 4.45
CA LYS A 114 -1.94 -6.44 5.65
C LYS A 114 -1.88 -5.14 6.47
N PRO A 115 -2.93 -4.80 7.23
CA PRO A 115 -3.00 -3.56 8.01
C PRO A 115 -1.76 -3.28 8.86
N LYS A 116 -1.36 -4.24 9.71
CA LYS A 116 -0.19 -4.09 10.58
C LYS A 116 1.11 -3.88 9.80
N GLN A 117 1.27 -4.55 8.67
CA GLN A 117 2.46 -4.44 7.83
C GLN A 117 2.51 -3.07 7.14
N LEU A 118 1.34 -2.55 6.74
CA LEU A 118 1.21 -1.20 6.21
C LEU A 118 1.48 -0.15 7.28
N ASP A 119 0.91 -0.27 8.48
CA ASP A 119 1.19 0.64 9.59
C ASP A 119 2.69 0.69 9.92
N ASP A 120 3.35 -0.46 9.98
CA ASP A 120 4.78 -0.56 10.22
C ASP A 120 5.60 0.05 9.07
N LEU A 121 5.17 -0.15 7.82
CA LEU A 121 5.82 0.39 6.63
C LEU A 121 5.74 1.92 6.61
N PHE A 122 4.53 2.49 6.69
CA PHE A 122 4.29 3.93 6.67
C PHE A 122 4.93 4.62 7.88
N LYS A 123 4.88 4.01 9.06
CA LYS A 123 5.55 4.54 10.25
C LYS A 123 7.05 4.64 10.07
N LYS A 124 7.70 3.62 9.51
CA LYS A 124 9.16 3.60 9.34
C LYS A 124 9.64 4.50 8.21
N MET A 125 8.90 4.51 7.09
CA MET A 125 9.33 5.17 5.86
C MET A 125 8.90 6.64 5.78
N LEU A 126 7.71 6.97 6.30
CA LEU A 126 7.13 8.31 6.23
C LEU A 126 6.99 8.98 7.61
N GLY A 127 6.85 8.18 8.68
CA GLY A 127 6.58 8.66 10.03
C GLY A 127 5.09 8.69 10.41
N LEU A 128 4.20 8.36 9.46
CA LEU A 128 2.76 8.26 9.68
C LEU A 128 2.43 7.02 10.53
N LYS A 129 1.83 7.23 11.70
CA LYS A 129 1.47 6.16 12.63
C LYS A 129 0.01 5.76 12.44
N GLU A 130 -0.26 4.46 12.60
CA GLU A 130 -1.62 3.92 12.68
C GLU A 130 -2.52 4.29 11.48
N LEU A 131 -1.98 4.19 10.27
CA LEU A 131 -2.71 4.44 9.02
C LEU A 131 -4.03 3.65 8.98
N SER A 132 -4.01 2.41 9.44
CA SER A 132 -5.18 1.53 9.45
C SER A 132 -6.36 2.04 10.28
N LYS A 133 -6.13 2.97 11.23
CA LYS A 133 -7.20 3.60 12.00
C LYS A 133 -7.98 4.67 11.23
N SER A 134 -7.45 5.13 10.09
CA SER A 134 -8.15 6.09 9.22
C SER A 134 -9.29 5.43 8.43
N TRP A 135 -9.29 4.10 8.35
CA TRP A 135 -10.25 3.37 7.56
C TRP A 135 -11.57 3.19 8.29
N THR A 136 -12.68 3.34 7.58
CA THR A 136 -14.00 3.04 8.15
C THR A 136 -14.27 1.55 8.21
N VAL A 137 -13.61 0.77 7.35
CA VAL A 137 -13.63 -0.69 7.41
C VAL A 137 -12.72 -1.18 8.53
N GLN A 138 -13.14 -2.25 9.21
CA GLN A 138 -12.31 -2.86 10.24
C GLN A 138 -11.04 -3.46 9.62
N PRO A 139 -9.85 -3.25 10.21
CA PRO A 139 -8.60 -3.83 9.71
C PRO A 139 -8.66 -5.36 9.51
N SER A 140 -9.45 -6.07 10.33
CA SER A 140 -9.66 -7.52 10.20
C SER A 140 -10.30 -7.93 8.87
N GLU A 141 -11.13 -7.09 8.26
CA GLU A 141 -11.76 -7.39 6.97
C GLU A 141 -10.73 -7.33 5.83
N ILE A 142 -9.84 -6.34 5.84
CA ILE A 142 -8.72 -6.28 4.90
C ILE A 142 -7.77 -7.46 5.13
N GLU A 143 -7.52 -7.84 6.39
CA GLU A 143 -6.70 -9.01 6.68
C GLU A 143 -7.33 -10.31 6.12
N ASN A 144 -8.65 -10.48 6.24
CA ASN A 144 -9.37 -11.61 5.68
C ASN A 144 -9.31 -11.62 4.14
N PHE A 145 -9.45 -10.46 3.51
CA PHE A 145 -9.26 -10.31 2.07
C PHE A 145 -7.85 -10.75 1.62
N VAL A 146 -6.80 -10.26 2.30
CA VAL A 146 -5.42 -10.64 1.97
C VAL A 146 -5.15 -12.14 2.26
N LYS A 147 -5.77 -12.71 3.30
CA LYS A 147 -5.72 -14.16 3.57
C LYS A 147 -6.37 -14.97 2.45
N LEU A 148 -7.53 -14.54 1.96
CA LEU A 148 -8.22 -15.19 0.83
C LEU A 148 -7.33 -15.19 -0.42
N ARG A 149 -6.67 -14.07 -0.73
CA ARG A 149 -5.66 -14.01 -1.80
C ARG A 149 -4.57 -15.07 -1.61
N GLY A 150 -4.01 -15.18 -0.41
CA GLY A 150 -2.98 -16.18 -0.10
C GLY A 150 -3.48 -17.62 -0.25
N GLU A 151 -4.72 -17.89 0.16
CA GLU A 151 -5.34 -19.20 -0.02
C GLU A 151 -5.51 -19.55 -1.50
N ILE A 152 -6.03 -18.61 -2.31
CA ILE A 152 -6.20 -18.77 -3.76
C ILE A 152 -4.85 -19.07 -4.42
N ALA A 153 -3.80 -18.33 -4.06
CA ALA A 153 -2.47 -18.52 -4.64
C ALA A 153 -1.86 -19.88 -4.29
N HIS A 154 -2.02 -20.36 -3.06
CA HIS A 154 -1.42 -21.63 -2.62
C HIS A 154 -2.22 -22.87 -3.03
N ARG A 155 -3.55 -22.77 -3.14
CA ARG A 155 -4.43 -23.93 -3.40
C ARG A 155 -5.01 -23.95 -4.81
N GLY A 156 -4.99 -22.83 -5.53
CA GLY A 156 -5.50 -22.72 -6.90
C GLY A 156 -6.93 -23.28 -7.06
N THR A 157 -7.06 -24.35 -7.84
CA THR A 157 -8.33 -25.04 -8.11
C THR A 157 -8.97 -25.64 -6.85
N ASP A 158 -8.16 -25.98 -5.83
CA ASP A 158 -8.60 -26.56 -4.56
C ASP A 158 -8.94 -25.49 -3.51
N ALA A 159 -8.69 -24.21 -3.79
CA ALA A 159 -9.15 -23.12 -2.94
C ALA A 159 -10.69 -23.06 -2.92
N ALA A 160 -11.26 -22.59 -1.80
CA ALA A 160 -12.69 -22.36 -1.68
C ALA A 160 -13.21 -21.46 -2.82
N ASN A 161 -14.48 -21.68 -3.21
CA ASN A 161 -15.10 -20.82 -4.20
C ASN A 161 -15.30 -19.42 -3.61
N VAL A 162 -15.05 -18.39 -4.41
CA VAL A 162 -15.33 -17.00 -4.06
C VAL A 162 -16.78 -16.69 -4.48
N PRO A 163 -17.70 -16.37 -3.54
CA PRO A 163 -19.01 -15.87 -3.88
C PRO A 163 -18.93 -14.57 -4.67
N ARG A 164 -19.89 -14.32 -5.57
CA ARG A 164 -19.94 -13.07 -6.33
C ARG A 164 -20.08 -11.87 -5.39
N ASP A 165 -20.95 -11.99 -4.41
CA ASP A 165 -21.24 -10.91 -3.47
C ASP A 165 -19.98 -10.54 -2.68
N ASP A 166 -19.17 -11.53 -2.29
CA ASP A 166 -17.85 -11.30 -1.67
C ASP A 166 -16.90 -10.56 -2.61
N ALA A 167 -16.82 -10.95 -3.89
CA ALA A 167 -15.97 -10.26 -4.86
C ALA A 167 -16.40 -8.78 -5.08
N ILE A 168 -17.71 -8.52 -5.11
CA ILE A 168 -18.25 -7.16 -5.19
C ILE A 168 -17.95 -6.39 -3.91
N HIS A 169 -18.18 -7.01 -2.75
CA HIS A 169 -17.92 -6.43 -1.43
C HIS A 169 -16.45 -6.02 -1.31
N TYR A 170 -15.50 -6.91 -1.61
CA TYR A 170 -14.07 -6.61 -1.56
C TYR A 170 -13.70 -5.46 -2.49
N LYS A 171 -14.24 -5.42 -3.72
CA LYS A 171 -13.99 -4.30 -4.64
C LYS A 171 -14.42 -2.97 -4.03
N VAL A 172 -15.64 -2.89 -3.49
CA VAL A 172 -16.16 -1.66 -2.87
C VAL A 172 -15.32 -1.29 -1.64
N MET A 173 -15.04 -2.27 -0.78
CA MET A 173 -14.23 -2.11 0.43
C MET A 173 -12.86 -1.51 0.09
N ILE A 174 -12.08 -2.16 -0.79
CA ILE A 174 -10.73 -1.70 -1.16
C ILE A 174 -10.77 -0.34 -1.84
N SER A 175 -11.76 -0.06 -2.70
CA SER A 175 -11.90 1.26 -3.33
C SER A 175 -12.09 2.38 -2.29
N LYS A 176 -12.87 2.09 -1.25
CA LYS A 176 -13.09 3.01 -0.13
C LYS A 176 -11.83 3.19 0.71
N THR A 177 -11.19 2.08 1.09
CA THR A 177 -9.92 2.08 1.84
C THR A 177 -8.82 2.86 1.12
N ILE A 178 -8.72 2.76 -0.21
CA ILE A 178 -7.79 3.56 -1.01
C ILE A 178 -8.06 5.05 -0.82
N SER A 179 -9.32 5.48 -0.91
CA SER A 179 -9.69 6.90 -0.75
C SER A 179 -9.38 7.41 0.66
N GLU A 180 -9.68 6.61 1.68
CA GLU A 180 -9.41 6.94 3.09
C GLU A 180 -7.90 6.98 3.40
N THR A 181 -7.13 6.07 2.79
CA THR A 181 -5.67 6.07 2.86
C THR A 181 -5.09 7.33 2.23
N ASP A 182 -5.60 7.71 1.05
CA ASP A 182 -5.19 8.93 0.34
C ASP A 182 -5.41 10.17 1.20
N ASP A 183 -6.61 10.29 1.78
CA ASP A 183 -6.98 11.42 2.62
C ASP A 183 -6.16 11.49 3.91
N ALA A 184 -5.87 10.34 4.54
CA ALA A 184 -5.04 10.28 5.74
C ALA A 184 -3.60 10.74 5.46
N ILE A 185 -3.03 10.32 4.33
CA ILE A 185 -1.70 10.75 3.90
C ILE A 185 -1.70 12.22 3.52
N TYR A 186 -2.74 12.69 2.82
CA TYR A 186 -2.93 14.09 2.50
C TYR A 186 -2.92 14.96 3.76
N ASP A 187 -3.72 14.60 4.77
CA ASP A 187 -3.84 15.37 6.01
C ASP A 187 -2.52 15.35 6.79
N PHE A 188 -1.82 14.21 6.82
CA PHE A 188 -0.48 14.10 7.40
C PHE A 188 0.51 15.04 6.70
N LEU A 189 0.62 14.99 5.37
CA LEU A 189 1.59 15.80 4.63
C LEU A 189 1.30 17.29 4.71
N ARG A 190 0.03 17.68 4.69
CA ARG A 190 -0.40 19.08 4.74
C ARG A 190 -0.03 19.77 6.06
N ALA A 191 0.14 19.01 7.14
CA ALA A 191 0.53 19.55 8.44
C ALA A 191 1.78 20.45 8.32
N GLU A 192 1.83 21.53 9.11
CA GLU A 192 2.84 22.59 9.02
C GLU A 192 4.25 22.05 9.28
N GLU A 193 4.35 21.13 10.23
CA GLU A 193 5.58 20.42 10.59
C GLU A 193 6.11 19.51 9.47
N ASN A 194 5.28 19.18 8.47
CA ASN A 194 5.62 18.32 7.36
C ASN A 194 5.88 19.15 6.10
N THR A 195 4.86 19.43 5.30
CA THR A 195 5.03 20.23 4.07
C THR A 195 4.37 21.61 4.15
N GLY A 196 3.40 21.81 5.05
CA GLY A 196 2.60 23.04 5.13
C GLY A 196 1.75 23.34 3.90
N ARG A 197 1.67 22.44 2.92
CA ARG A 197 0.93 22.62 1.67
C ARG A 197 0.21 21.35 1.25
N ALA A 198 -0.83 21.49 0.45
CA ALA A 198 -1.52 20.34 -0.12
C ALA A 198 -0.58 19.55 -1.05
N PRO A 199 -0.38 18.23 -0.84
CA PRO A 199 0.50 17.45 -1.68
C PRO A 199 -0.14 17.07 -3.04
N TRP A 200 -1.47 16.92 -3.07
CA TRP A 200 -2.31 16.66 -4.25
C TRP A 200 -3.76 17.10 -3.97
N GLN A 201 -4.73 16.76 -4.83
CA GLN A 201 -6.14 17.05 -4.58
C GLN A 201 -6.75 15.99 -3.66
N LYS A 202 -7.40 16.41 -2.57
CA LYS A 202 -8.07 15.51 -1.63
C LYS A 202 -9.16 14.67 -2.33
N THR A 203 -9.24 13.39 -1.98
CA THR A 203 -10.13 12.43 -2.64
C THR A 203 -11.57 12.57 -2.14
N SER A 204 -11.77 12.78 -0.84
CA SER A 204 -13.06 13.22 -0.31
C SER A 204 -13.30 14.72 -0.60
N LYS A 205 -14.42 15.00 -1.27
CA LYS A 205 -15.02 16.34 -1.34
C LYS A 205 -16.15 16.45 -0.32
#